data_AF-A0A0S7YE16-F1
#
_entry.id   AF-A0A0S7YE16-F1
#
_cell.length_a   1.000
_cell.length_b   1.000
_cell.length_c   1.000
_cell.angle_alpha   90.00
_cell.angle_beta   90.00
_cell.angle_gamma   90.00
#
_symmetry.space_group_name_H-M   'P 1'
#
loop_
_entity.id
_entity.type
_entity.pdbx_description
1 polymer ?
#
loop_
_entity_poly.entity_id
_entity_poly.type
_entity_poly.pdbx_seq_one_letter_code
_entity_poly.pdbx_strand_id
1 'polypeptide(L)'
;MEPQLDTHYITVILYKKHNRGEDMKKLFIFVVLIIPAILLGQNYNYGIGVILGSPTGLSGKLILARHSAIAVHAGWSIIGDKGLHITGDHQFLFPGAIKRDDGTPNKDVVPYLGIGGRFRFKESEGDTDFHLGVRIGGGIEYFVVQFGFFFELYPVVDVVPETGFDFEGGIGARFYF
;
A
#
# COMPACT_ATOMS: atom_id res chain seq x y z
N MET A 1 -35.52 -41.87 21.90
CA MET A 1 -34.87 -40.69 22.53
C MET A 1 -34.59 -39.72 21.42
N GLU A 2 -35.41 -38.68 21.32
CA GLU A 2 -35.32 -37.65 20.28
C GLU A 2 -34.31 -36.59 20.75
N PRO A 3 -33.29 -36.21 19.96
CA PRO A 3 -32.32 -35.22 20.38
C PRO A 3 -32.96 -33.83 20.29
N GLN A 4 -33.20 -33.21 21.45
CA GLN A 4 -33.60 -31.81 21.52
C GLN A 4 -32.42 -30.96 21.04
N LEU A 5 -32.51 -30.46 19.80
CA LEU A 5 -31.58 -29.45 19.30
C LEU A 5 -31.80 -28.15 20.06
N ASP A 6 -30.79 -27.79 20.84
CA ASP A 6 -30.75 -26.60 21.68
C ASP A 6 -30.91 -25.33 20.84
N THR A 7 -32.04 -24.65 21.03
CA THR A 7 -32.50 -23.52 20.20
C THR A 7 -31.49 -22.37 20.19
N HIS A 8 -30.63 -22.29 21.22
CA HIS A 8 -29.57 -21.30 21.32
C HIS A 8 -28.47 -21.46 20.24
N TYR A 9 -28.11 -22.69 19.89
CA TYR A 9 -27.09 -22.97 18.88
C TYR A 9 -27.55 -22.61 17.46
N ILE A 10 -28.84 -22.81 17.16
CA ILE A 10 -29.42 -22.49 15.85
C ILE A 10 -29.44 -20.97 15.63
N THR A 11 -29.78 -20.18 16.66
CA THR A 11 -29.81 -18.71 16.57
C THR A 11 -28.43 -18.10 16.32
N VAL A 12 -27.36 -18.60 16.95
CA VAL A 12 -25.99 -18.09 16.75
C VAL A 12 -25.49 -18.36 15.31
N ILE A 13 -25.78 -19.55 14.77
CA ILE A 13 -25.40 -19.91 13.39
C ILE A 13 -26.17 -19.06 12.37
N LEU A 14 -27.47 -18.87 12.59
CA LEU A 14 -28.32 -18.03 11.73
C LEU A 14 -27.89 -16.55 11.78
N TYR A 15 -27.56 -16.01 12.95
CA TYR A 15 -27.09 -14.64 13.13
C TYR A 15 -25.74 -14.41 12.42
N LYS A 16 -24.77 -15.33 12.59
CA LYS A 16 -23.45 -15.26 11.94
C LYS A 16 -23.53 -15.41 10.41
N LYS A 17 -24.48 -16.20 9.90
CA LYS A 17 -24.72 -16.38 8.46
C LYS A 17 -25.43 -15.17 7.83
N HIS A 18 -26.34 -14.52 8.56
CA HIS A 18 -27.05 -13.32 8.10
C HIS A 18 -26.10 -12.12 7.94
N ASN A 19 -25.26 -11.84 8.94
CA ASN A 19 -24.30 -10.72 8.89
C ASN A 19 -23.21 -10.92 7.83
N ARG A 20 -22.72 -12.16 7.64
CA ARG A 20 -21.72 -12.46 6.59
C ARG A 20 -22.23 -12.11 5.18
N GLY A 21 -23.53 -12.26 4.92
CA GLY A 21 -24.15 -11.87 3.65
C GLY A 21 -24.22 -10.35 3.45
N GLU A 22 -24.48 -9.59 4.52
CA GLU A 22 -24.44 -8.12 4.46
C GLU A 22 -23.02 -7.59 4.31
N ASP A 23 -22.04 -8.17 5.00
CA ASP A 23 -20.63 -7.77 4.91
C ASP A 23 -20.06 -8.08 3.53
N MET A 24 -20.42 -9.21 2.92
CA MET A 24 -20.05 -9.53 1.54
C MET A 24 -20.71 -8.59 0.53
N LYS A 25 -21.95 -8.15 0.77
CA LYS A 25 -22.62 -7.14 -0.06
C LYS A 25 -21.94 -5.77 0.07
N LYS A 26 -21.57 -5.36 1.29
CA LYS A 26 -20.83 -4.11 1.53
C LYS A 26 -19.44 -4.15 0.88
N LEU A 27 -18.73 -5.28 0.99
CA LEU A 27 -17.45 -5.51 0.31
C LEU A 27 -17.61 -5.50 -1.21
N PHE A 28 -18.64 -6.16 -1.73
CA PHE A 28 -18.93 -6.16 -3.17
C PHE A 28 -19.30 -4.77 -3.67
N ILE A 29 -20.12 -4.01 -2.94
CA ILE A 29 -20.44 -2.61 -3.25
C ILE A 29 -19.18 -1.75 -3.19
N PHE A 30 -18.31 -1.94 -2.19
CA PHE A 30 -17.03 -1.22 -2.08
C PHE A 30 -16.11 -1.51 -3.28
N VAL A 31 -15.97 -2.79 -3.67
CA VAL A 31 -15.19 -3.20 -4.85
C VAL A 31 -15.81 -2.65 -6.14
N VAL A 32 -17.14 -2.71 -6.28
CA VAL A 32 -17.89 -2.21 -7.45
C VAL A 32 -17.91 -0.68 -7.53
N LEU A 33 -17.76 0.04 -6.42
CA LEU A 33 -17.62 1.49 -6.40
C LEU A 33 -16.20 1.97 -6.70
N ILE A 34 -15.18 1.15 -6.44
CA ILE A 34 -13.77 1.48 -6.75
C ILE A 34 -13.49 1.35 -8.25
N ILE A 35 -14.07 0.37 -8.93
CA ILE A 35 -13.79 0.07 -10.35
C ILE A 35 -14.15 1.23 -11.32
N PRO A 36 -15.31 1.92 -11.19
CA PRO A 36 -15.67 3.03 -12.07
C PRO A 36 -14.80 4.27 -11.91
N ALA A 37 -14.21 4.49 -10.73
CA ALA A 37 -13.29 5.62 -10.49
C ALA A 37 -11.96 5.48 -11.25
N ILE A 38 -11.61 4.25 -11.63
CA ILE A 38 -10.35 3.90 -12.30
C ILE A 38 -10.44 4.12 -13.83
N LEU A 39 -11.66 4.14 -14.41
CA LEU A 39 -11.89 4.05 -15.85
C LEU A 39 -12.17 5.38 -16.57
N LEU A 40 -12.14 6.52 -15.86
CA LEU A 40 -12.48 7.83 -16.42
C LEU A 40 -11.23 8.72 -16.61
N GLY A 41 -10.39 8.39 -17.60
CA GLY A 41 -9.38 9.32 -18.11
C GLY A 41 -8.24 8.64 -18.87
N GLN A 42 -7.85 9.18 -20.03
CA GLN A 42 -6.62 8.82 -20.76
C GLN A 42 -5.33 9.29 -20.04
N ASN A 43 -5.39 9.45 -18.73
CA ASN A 43 -4.28 9.89 -17.92
C ASN A 43 -3.80 8.67 -17.16
N TYR A 44 -2.52 8.35 -17.32
CA TYR A 44 -1.78 7.27 -16.66
C TYR A 44 -1.79 7.43 -15.13
N ASN A 45 -2.95 7.26 -14.52
CA ASN A 45 -3.26 7.75 -13.17
C ASN A 45 -3.03 6.66 -12.13
N TYR A 46 -2.96 5.40 -12.51
CA TYR A 46 -2.66 4.31 -11.59
C TYR A 46 -1.57 3.40 -12.15
N GLY A 47 -0.62 3.07 -11.30
CA GLY A 47 0.53 2.22 -11.60
C GLY A 47 0.52 0.97 -10.74
N ILE A 48 0.80 -0.17 -11.34
CA ILE A 48 0.99 -1.45 -10.64
C ILE A 48 2.35 -2.00 -11.02
N GLY A 49 3.07 -2.55 -10.05
CA GLY A 49 4.34 -3.20 -10.32
C GLY A 49 4.96 -3.81 -9.09
N VAL A 50 6.28 -3.70 -8.99
CA VAL A 50 7.09 -4.39 -8.00
C VAL A 50 8.09 -3.45 -7.33
N ILE A 51 8.49 -3.81 -6.12
CA ILE A 51 9.55 -3.17 -5.35
C ILE A 51 10.53 -4.24 -4.86
N LEU A 52 11.82 -3.93 -4.93
CA LEU A 52 12.92 -4.70 -4.35
C LEU A 52 13.54 -3.86 -3.22
N GLY A 53 13.43 -4.34 -1.99
CA GLY A 53 13.84 -3.62 -0.79
C GLY A 53 13.16 -4.15 0.48
N SER A 54 12.83 -3.25 1.40
CA SER A 54 11.99 -3.53 2.58
C SER A 54 10.75 -2.64 2.53
N PRO A 55 9.59 -3.13 2.04
CA PRO A 55 9.32 -4.51 1.61
C PRO A 55 9.83 -4.84 0.20
N THR A 56 9.99 -6.13 -0.09
CA THR A 56 10.09 -6.68 -1.45
C THR A 56 8.78 -7.36 -1.82
N GLY A 57 8.17 -6.95 -2.92
CA GLY A 57 6.89 -7.50 -3.35
C GLY A 57 6.18 -6.61 -4.36
N LEU A 58 4.86 -6.46 -4.17
CA LEU A 58 3.99 -5.68 -5.04
C LEU A 58 3.99 -4.21 -4.64
N SER A 59 3.85 -3.36 -5.64
CA SER A 59 3.74 -1.91 -5.48
C SER A 59 2.57 -1.38 -6.30
N GLY A 60 1.78 -0.50 -5.69
CA GLY A 60 0.70 0.24 -6.34
C GLY A 60 0.87 1.74 -6.12
N LYS A 61 0.48 2.54 -7.10
CA LYS A 61 0.43 4.00 -6.97
C LYS A 61 -0.79 4.56 -7.68
N LEU A 62 -1.48 5.50 -7.04
CA LEU A 62 -2.63 6.21 -7.57
C LEU A 62 -2.33 7.72 -7.54
N ILE A 63 -2.16 8.33 -8.71
CA ILE A 63 -1.97 9.77 -8.89
C ILE A 63 -3.35 10.43 -8.83
N LEU A 64 -3.60 11.16 -7.73
CA LEU A 64 -4.88 11.83 -7.47
C LEU A 64 -4.95 13.20 -8.16
N ALA A 65 -3.82 13.90 -8.20
CA ALA A 65 -3.69 15.21 -8.83
C ALA A 65 -2.22 15.46 -9.22
N ARG A 66 -1.96 16.58 -9.91
CA ARG A 66 -0.61 16.96 -10.39
C ARG A 66 0.49 16.91 -9.31
N HIS A 67 0.14 17.19 -8.06
CA HIS A 67 1.06 17.27 -6.92
C HIS A 67 0.76 16.25 -5.81
N SER A 68 -0.11 15.27 -6.06
CA SER A 68 -0.63 14.37 -5.01
C SER A 68 -0.82 12.96 -5.54
N ALA A 69 -0.31 11.98 -4.81
CA ALA A 69 -0.54 10.56 -5.06
C ALA A 69 -0.68 9.77 -3.76
N ILE A 70 -1.24 8.56 -3.85
CA ILE A 70 -1.18 7.54 -2.81
C ILE A 70 -0.32 6.40 -3.35
N ALA A 71 0.63 5.92 -2.56
CA ALA A 71 1.41 4.72 -2.88
C ALA A 71 1.20 3.66 -1.81
N VAL A 72 1.16 2.40 -2.21
CA VAL A 72 1.02 1.24 -1.33
C VAL A 72 2.03 0.19 -1.75
N HIS A 73 2.67 -0.45 -0.79
CA HIS A 73 3.51 -1.61 -1.05
C HIS A 73 3.08 -2.76 -0.15
N ALA A 74 3.14 -3.98 -0.68
CA ALA A 74 2.84 -5.19 0.07
C ALA A 74 3.83 -6.28 -0.31
N GLY A 75 4.53 -6.82 0.67
CA GLY A 75 5.56 -7.81 0.44
C GLY A 75 6.19 -8.31 1.73
N TRP A 76 7.43 -8.74 1.64
CA TRP A 76 8.19 -9.32 2.74
C TRP A 76 9.58 -8.70 2.76
N SER A 77 10.21 -8.65 3.93
CA SER A 77 11.62 -8.26 3.99
C SER A 77 12.50 -9.40 3.50
N ILE A 78 13.50 -9.10 2.66
CA ILE A 78 14.55 -10.06 2.28
C ILE A 78 15.57 -10.20 3.42
N ILE A 79 15.73 -9.15 4.23
CA ILE A 79 16.73 -9.04 5.30
C ILE A 79 16.02 -9.02 6.66
N GLY A 80 16.37 -9.94 7.55
CA GLY A 80 15.76 -10.05 8.89
C GLY A 80 14.43 -10.82 8.91
N ASP A 81 13.44 -10.34 9.69
CA ASP A 81 12.17 -11.04 9.91
C ASP A 81 11.31 -11.10 8.63
N LYS A 82 10.95 -12.31 8.21
CA LYS A 82 10.28 -12.64 6.93
C LYS A 82 8.76 -12.39 6.90
N GLY A 83 8.23 -11.66 7.87
CA GLY A 83 6.79 -11.45 7.97
C GLY A 83 6.24 -10.51 6.90
N LEU A 84 4.94 -10.67 6.62
CA LEU A 84 4.21 -9.82 5.68
C LEU A 84 4.25 -8.37 6.15
N HIS A 85 4.55 -7.48 5.22
CA HIS A 85 4.80 -6.08 5.45
C HIS A 85 4.03 -5.27 4.40
N ILE A 86 3.13 -4.42 4.87
CA ILE A 86 2.30 -3.52 4.07
C ILE A 86 2.61 -2.08 4.47
N THR A 87 2.77 -1.20 3.50
CA THR A 87 2.93 0.24 3.71
C THR A 87 1.94 1.02 2.87
N GLY A 88 1.57 2.21 3.33
CA GLY A 88 0.71 3.12 2.60
C GLY A 88 1.08 4.57 2.88
N ASP A 89 1.35 5.33 1.83
CA ASP A 89 1.88 6.69 1.89
C ASP A 89 1.06 7.66 1.04
N HIS A 90 0.79 8.84 1.60
CA HIS A 90 0.41 9.99 0.80
C HIS A 90 1.68 10.70 0.32
N GLN A 91 1.81 10.86 -1.00
CA GLN A 91 3.00 11.40 -1.65
C GLN A 91 2.72 12.78 -2.27
N PHE A 92 3.49 13.77 -1.84
CA PHE A 92 3.57 15.09 -2.44
C PHE A 92 4.55 15.05 -3.62
N LEU A 93 4.05 15.32 -4.83
CA LEU A 93 4.83 15.22 -6.07
C LEU A 93 5.39 16.59 -6.50
N PHE A 94 6.64 16.60 -6.97
CA PHE A 94 7.33 17.81 -7.43
C PHE A 94 7.72 17.73 -8.92
N PRO A 95 6.75 17.64 -9.86
CA PRO A 95 7.05 17.54 -11.28
C PRO A 95 7.75 18.82 -11.79
N GLY A 96 8.86 18.64 -12.52
CA GLY A 96 9.66 19.75 -13.04
C GLY A 96 10.62 20.38 -12.03
N ALA A 97 10.77 19.81 -10.82
CA ALA A 97 11.78 20.25 -9.86
C ALA A 97 13.22 20.04 -10.36
N ILE A 98 13.43 19.01 -11.19
CA ILE A 98 14.69 18.75 -11.87
C ILE A 98 14.63 19.38 -13.26
N LYS A 99 15.67 20.11 -13.66
CA LYS A 99 15.78 20.74 -14.98
C LYS A 99 16.66 19.91 -15.91
N ARG A 100 16.41 19.99 -17.21
CA ARG A 100 17.31 19.48 -18.26
C ARG A 100 18.47 20.45 -18.51
N ASP A 101 19.44 20.04 -19.30
CA ASP A 101 20.63 20.84 -19.65
C ASP A 101 20.27 22.17 -20.33
N ASP A 102 19.16 22.20 -21.06
CA ASP A 102 18.61 23.41 -21.70
C ASP A 102 17.85 24.35 -20.74
N GLY A 103 17.79 24.01 -19.45
CA GLY A 103 17.08 24.76 -18.42
C GLY A 103 15.57 24.53 -18.36
N THR A 104 15.00 23.69 -19.24
CA THR A 104 13.57 23.35 -19.22
C THR A 104 13.23 22.36 -18.11
N PRO A 105 12.02 22.43 -17.51
CA PRO A 105 11.61 21.47 -16.49
C PRO A 105 11.53 20.04 -17.04
N ASN A 106 12.22 19.11 -16.41
CA ASN A 106 12.09 17.68 -16.68
C ASN A 106 10.84 17.13 -15.97
N LYS A 107 9.82 16.77 -16.75
CA LYS A 107 8.57 16.20 -16.23
C LYS A 107 8.64 14.69 -16.06
N ASP A 108 9.63 14.06 -16.69
CA ASP A 108 9.78 12.60 -16.69
C ASP A 108 10.46 12.14 -15.41
N VAL A 109 11.21 13.01 -14.73
CA VAL A 109 11.84 12.72 -13.44
C VAL A 109 11.10 13.50 -12.36
N VAL A 110 10.38 12.79 -11.49
CA VAL A 110 9.50 13.36 -10.48
C VAL A 110 9.99 12.97 -9.08
N PRO A 111 10.65 13.89 -8.36
CA PRO A 111 10.88 13.75 -6.93
C PRO A 111 9.56 13.81 -6.15
N TYR A 112 9.52 13.15 -5.00
CA TYR A 112 8.38 13.20 -4.08
C TYR A 112 8.80 13.05 -2.62
N LEU A 113 7.95 13.57 -1.74
CA LEU A 113 8.01 13.34 -0.29
C LEU A 113 6.73 12.64 0.15
N GLY A 114 6.85 11.68 1.06
CA GLY A 114 5.75 10.86 1.53
C GLY A 114 5.62 10.88 3.05
N ILE A 115 4.37 10.80 3.51
CA ILE A 115 4.02 10.49 4.89
C ILE A 115 2.98 9.38 4.89
N GLY A 116 3.16 8.41 5.76
CA GLY A 116 2.34 7.21 5.74
C GLY A 116 2.49 6.34 6.96
N GLY A 117 1.94 5.13 6.84
CA GLY A 117 1.98 4.10 7.86
C GLY A 117 2.55 2.80 7.34
N ARG A 118 3.06 2.01 8.28
CA ARG A 118 3.49 0.62 8.12
C ARG A 118 2.62 -0.28 8.97
N PHE A 119 2.27 -1.43 8.41
CA PHE A 119 1.74 -2.59 9.11
C PHE A 119 2.63 -3.79 8.82
N ARG A 120 3.21 -4.41 9.85
CA ARG A 120 4.06 -5.60 9.70
C ARG A 120 3.61 -6.70 10.65
N PHE A 121 3.46 -7.91 10.12
CA PHE A 121 3.30 -9.11 10.92
C PHE A 121 4.68 -9.67 11.25
N LYS A 122 4.90 -10.08 12.50
CA LYS A 122 6.12 -10.78 12.92
C LYS A 122 5.72 -12.12 13.52
N GLU A 123 6.16 -13.19 12.87
CA GLU A 123 6.05 -14.54 13.43
C GLU A 123 7.29 -14.80 14.30
N SER A 124 7.08 -15.12 15.56
CA SER A 124 8.10 -15.68 16.46
C SER A 124 7.52 -16.92 17.12
N GLU A 125 8.36 -17.87 17.52
CA GLU A 125 7.99 -19.23 17.92
C GLU A 125 6.80 -19.29 18.92
N GLY A 126 5.57 -19.39 18.40
CA GLY A 126 4.33 -19.52 19.16
C GLY A 126 3.45 -18.27 19.27
N ASP A 127 3.97 -17.07 19.01
CA ASP A 127 3.26 -15.79 19.15
C ASP A 127 3.30 -14.97 17.85
N THR A 128 2.16 -14.37 17.49
CA THR A 128 2.03 -13.47 16.33
C THR A 128 1.89 -12.04 16.82
N ASP A 129 2.97 -11.28 16.69
CA ASP A 129 2.96 -9.86 17.01
C ASP A 129 2.76 -9.03 15.74
N PHE A 130 2.05 -7.92 15.88
CA PHE A 130 1.90 -6.94 14.82
C PHE A 130 2.60 -5.64 15.21
N HIS A 131 3.26 -5.02 14.24
CA HIS A 131 3.95 -3.75 14.40
C HIS A 131 3.25 -2.69 13.56
N LEU A 132 3.00 -1.55 14.17
CA LEU A 132 2.45 -0.37 13.51
C LEU A 132 3.48 0.74 13.60
N GLY A 133 3.80 1.34 12.46
CA GLY A 133 4.75 2.44 12.39
C GLY A 133 4.26 3.60 11.56
N VAL A 134 4.80 4.78 11.83
CA VAL A 134 4.65 5.97 11.00
C VAL A 134 5.93 6.14 10.20
N ARG A 135 5.81 6.41 8.91
CA ARG A 135 6.95 6.60 8.01
C ARG A 135 6.91 7.97 7.35
N ILE A 136 8.06 8.65 7.29
CA ILE A 136 8.22 9.96 6.66
C ILE A 136 9.50 9.92 5.84
N GLY A 137 9.41 10.17 4.54
CA GLY A 137 10.53 10.00 3.64
C GLY A 137 10.22 10.50 2.25
N GLY A 138 10.84 9.89 1.25
CA GLY A 138 10.63 10.30 -0.12
C GLY A 138 11.43 9.49 -1.11
N GLY A 139 11.40 9.93 -2.35
CA GLY A 139 12.03 9.23 -3.44
C GLY A 139 11.98 10.00 -4.74
N ILE A 140 12.34 9.30 -5.81
CA ILE A 140 12.35 9.79 -7.16
C ILE A 140 11.77 8.73 -8.08
N GLU A 141 10.97 9.16 -9.05
CA GLU A 141 10.40 8.27 -10.07
C GLU A 141 10.70 8.82 -11.46
N TYR A 142 11.23 7.96 -12.32
CA TYR A 142 11.55 8.25 -13.71
C TYR A 142 10.55 7.54 -14.64
N PHE A 143 9.81 8.32 -15.41
CA PHE A 143 8.79 7.87 -16.32
C PHE A 143 9.34 7.72 -17.74
N VAL A 144 9.07 6.57 -18.36
CA VAL A 144 9.35 6.26 -19.77
C VAL A 144 8.09 5.64 -20.37
N VAL A 145 7.35 6.45 -21.13
CA VAL A 145 6.06 6.03 -21.70
C VAL A 145 5.08 5.64 -20.59
N GLN A 146 4.79 4.34 -20.43
CA GLN A 146 3.91 3.78 -19.40
C GLN A 146 4.68 3.19 -18.22
N PHE A 147 6.01 3.12 -18.28
CA PHE A 147 6.83 2.56 -17.22
C PHE A 147 7.34 3.66 -16.29
N GLY A 148 7.22 3.49 -14.99
CA GLY A 148 7.87 4.31 -13.98
C GLY A 148 8.88 3.49 -13.20
N PHE A 149 10.14 3.92 -13.17
CA PHE A 149 11.20 3.33 -12.34
C PHE A 149 11.44 4.24 -11.15
N PHE A 150 11.40 3.70 -9.94
CA PHE A 150 11.50 4.53 -8.74
C PHE A 150 12.53 4.01 -7.76
N PHE A 151 13.05 4.93 -6.96
CA PHE A 151 13.82 4.66 -5.76
C PHE A 151 13.20 5.43 -4.60
N GLU A 152 13.09 4.82 -3.43
CA GLU A 152 12.55 5.45 -2.22
C GLU A 152 13.32 5.08 -0.96
N LEU A 153 13.29 5.98 0.02
CA LEU A 153 13.87 5.81 1.36
C LEU A 153 12.97 6.50 2.40
N TYR A 154 12.65 5.77 3.46
CA TYR A 154 11.73 6.16 4.52
C TYR A 154 12.30 5.78 5.89
N PRO A 155 12.71 6.75 6.71
CA PRO A 155 12.70 6.59 8.16
C PRO A 155 11.32 6.16 8.68
N VAL A 156 11.31 5.22 9.62
CA VAL A 156 10.11 4.71 10.26
C VAL A 156 10.26 4.79 11.77
N VAL A 157 9.20 5.23 12.44
CA VAL A 157 9.06 5.13 13.89
C VAL A 157 7.95 4.12 14.16
N ASP A 158 8.30 2.95 14.66
CA ASP A 158 7.33 2.00 15.19
C ASP A 158 6.72 2.59 16.46
N VAL A 159 5.41 2.43 16.63
CA VAL A 159 4.62 2.93 17.76
C VAL A 159 4.07 1.76 18.58
N VAL A 160 3.75 0.65 17.91
CA VAL A 160 3.26 -0.59 18.51
C VAL A 160 4.18 -1.73 18.09
N PRO A 161 4.56 -2.64 19.01
CA PRO A 161 4.21 -2.66 20.44
C PRO A 161 5.00 -1.66 21.29
N GLU A 162 6.20 -1.30 20.84
CA GLU A 162 7.10 -0.36 21.52
C GLU A 162 7.65 0.66 20.51
N THR A 163 8.16 1.79 21.04
CA THR A 163 8.75 2.81 20.18
C THR A 163 10.13 2.36 19.69
N GLY A 164 10.23 2.10 18.39
CA GLY A 164 11.45 1.70 17.71
C GLY A 164 11.74 2.58 16.51
N PHE A 165 13.00 2.64 16.10
CA PHE A 165 13.40 3.34 14.88
C PHE A 165 13.91 2.34 13.84
N ASP A 166 13.43 2.47 12.62
CA ASP A 166 13.74 1.58 11.50
C ASP A 166 13.91 2.39 10.20
N PHE A 167 14.46 1.76 9.18
CA PHE A 167 14.59 2.34 7.85
C PHE A 167 14.09 1.39 6.78
N GLU A 168 13.34 1.96 5.86
CA GLU A 168 12.76 1.26 4.73
C GLU A 168 13.10 1.96 3.44
N GLY A 169 13.05 1.21 2.35
CA GLY A 169 13.39 1.74 1.05
C GLY A 169 13.61 0.63 0.05
N GLY A 170 13.74 1.03 -1.20
CA GLY A 170 13.92 0.09 -2.29
C GLY A 170 13.95 0.76 -3.65
N ILE A 171 14.19 -0.06 -4.66
CA ILE A 171 14.07 0.29 -6.07
C ILE A 171 12.92 -0.53 -6.65
N GLY A 172 12.12 0.06 -7.52
CA GLY A 172 11.02 -0.65 -8.15
C GLY A 172 10.67 -0.13 -9.53
N ALA A 173 9.71 -0.82 -10.14
CA ALA A 173 9.15 -0.46 -11.43
C ALA A 173 7.64 -0.63 -11.39
N ARG A 174 6.90 0.27 -12.06
CA ARG A 174 5.45 0.23 -12.22
C ARG A 174 5.06 0.42 -13.67
N PHE A 175 4.01 -0.25 -14.10
CA PHE A 175 3.33 0.01 -15.35
C PHE A 175 2.06 0.81 -15.06
N TYR A 176 1.89 1.93 -15.75
CA TYR A 176 0.78 2.86 -15.59
C TYR A 176 -0.25 2.73 -16.71
N PHE A 177 -1.52 2.82 -16.33
CA PHE A 177 -2.70 2.66 -17.17
C PHE A 177 -3.51 3.95 -17.23
#